data_AF-A0A3M0LU98-F1
#
_entry.id   AF-A0A3M0LU98-F1
#
_cell.length_a   1.000
_cell.length_b   1.000
_cell.length_c   1.000
_cell.angle_alpha   90.00
_cell.angle_beta   90.00
_cell.angle_gamma   90.00
#
_symmetry.space_group_name_H-M   'P 1'
#
loop_
_entity.id
_entity.type
_entity.pdbx_description
1 polymer ?
#
loop_
_entity_poly.entity_id
_entity_poly.type
_entity_poly.pdbx_seq_one_letter_code
_entity_poly.pdbx_strand_id
1 'polypeptide(L)'
;MSKIIKKQLKFLKEQQKQCLLRRLEKLFSRLIKVLDELNQLLDGHDPGFETQVETIDLSPRYDATAIKQLRKKLNLTQVEFARVIAVLSKTVTSWETGNNIPRMPRLS
;
A
#
# COMPACT_ATOMS: atom_id res chain seq x y z
N MET A 1 11.64 -28.27 43.57
CA MET A 1 10.88 -27.15 42.94
C MET A 1 9.57 -26.95 43.70
N SER A 2 9.38 -25.83 44.40
CA SER A 2 8.25 -25.61 45.34
C SER A 2 6.87 -25.60 44.64
N LYS A 3 5.87 -26.23 45.27
CA LYS A 3 4.47 -26.28 44.78
C LYS A 3 3.87 -24.87 44.54
N ILE A 4 4.37 -23.89 45.28
CA ILE A 4 3.94 -22.49 45.22
C ILE A 4 4.31 -21.88 43.86
N ILE A 5 5.53 -22.11 43.38
CA ILE A 5 6.02 -21.56 42.10
C ILE A 5 5.23 -22.15 40.92
N LYS A 6 4.90 -23.44 40.97
CA LYS A 6 4.06 -24.07 39.93
C LYS A 6 2.64 -23.49 39.89
N LYS A 7 2.05 -23.20 41.06
CA LYS A 7 0.73 -22.57 41.16
C LYS A 7 0.75 -21.13 40.63
N GLN A 8 1.79 -20.36 40.94
CA GLN A 8 1.98 -19.01 40.42
C GLN A 8 2.19 -19.01 38.90
N LEU A 9 2.99 -19.93 38.35
CA LEU A 9 3.20 -20.04 36.90
C LEU A 9 1.91 -20.41 36.16
N LYS A 10 1.10 -21.33 36.70
CA LYS A 10 -0.20 -21.68 36.13
C LYS A 10 -1.15 -20.48 36.13
N PHE A 11 -1.17 -19.71 37.23
CA PHE A 11 -1.97 -18.50 37.35
C PHE A 11 -1.54 -17.44 36.33
N LEU A 12 -0.25 -17.17 36.17
CA LEU A 12 0.27 -16.20 35.21
C LEU A 12 -0.06 -16.58 33.75
N LYS A 13 0.04 -17.86 33.39
CA LYS A 13 -0.35 -18.33 32.05
C LYS A 13 -1.83 -18.14 31.78
N GLU A 14 -2.69 -18.42 32.76
CA GLU A 14 -4.14 -18.22 32.61
C GLU A 14 -4.50 -16.73 32.51
N GLN A 15 -3.82 -15.87 33.27
CA GLN A 15 -3.98 -14.41 33.17
C GLN A 15 -3.55 -13.87 31.79
N GLN A 16 -2.43 -14.34 31.26
CA GLN A 16 -1.98 -13.97 29.91
C GLN A 16 -2.98 -14.43 28.84
N LYS A 17 -3.48 -15.67 28.94
CA LYS A 17 -4.50 -16.20 28.03
C LYS A 17 -5.77 -15.36 28.05
N GLN A 18 -6.28 -15.00 29.22
CA GLN A 18 -7.47 -14.13 29.33
C GLN A 18 -7.23 -12.72 28.79
N CYS A 19 -6.03 -12.16 28.94
CA CYS A 19 -5.68 -10.88 28.36
C CYS A 19 -5.69 -10.92 26.82
N LEU A 20 -5.11 -11.97 26.23
CA LEU A 20 -5.11 -12.19 24.79
C LEU A 20 -6.51 -12.40 24.22
N LEU A 21 -7.35 -13.19 24.90
CA LEU A 21 -8.74 -13.41 24.49
C LEU A 21 -9.55 -12.11 24.49
N ARG A 22 -9.45 -11.30 25.53
CA ARG A 22 -10.13 -9.99 25.57
C ARG A 22 -9.66 -9.04 24.48
N ARG A 23 -8.38 -9.09 24.12
CA ARG A 23 -7.85 -8.28 23.01
C ARG A 23 -8.40 -8.77 21.67
N LEU A 24 -8.50 -10.08 21.49
CA LEU A 24 -9.03 -10.70 20.28
C LEU A 24 -10.52 -10.39 20.11
N GLU A 25 -11.32 -10.49 21.16
CA GLU A 25 -12.75 -10.13 21.17
C GLU A 25 -12.98 -8.67 20.77
N LYS A 26 -12.18 -7.75 21.31
CA LYS A 26 -12.24 -6.32 20.93
C LYS A 26 -11.90 -6.08 19.47
N LEU A 27 -10.99 -6.86 18.89
CA LEU A 27 -10.66 -6.75 17.47
C LEU A 27 -11.81 -7.28 16.61
N PHE A 28 -12.37 -8.44 16.97
CA PHE A 28 -13.51 -9.01 16.25
C PHE A 28 -14.75 -8.12 16.31
N SER A 29 -15.07 -7.55 17.47
CA SER A 29 -16.20 -6.63 17.60
C SER A 29 -16.04 -5.40 16.72
N ARG A 30 -14.81 -4.89 16.58
CA ARG A 30 -14.53 -3.75 15.70
C ARG A 30 -14.67 -4.14 14.23
N LEU A 31 -14.21 -5.32 13.83
CA LEU A 31 -14.35 -5.82 12.46
C LEU A 31 -15.83 -5.99 12.09
N ILE A 32 -16.62 -6.61 12.96
CA ILE A 32 -18.05 -6.85 12.74
C ILE A 32 -18.79 -5.52 12.56
N LYS A 33 -18.47 -4.51 13.38
CA LYS A 33 -19.04 -3.16 13.27
C LYS A 33 -18.75 -2.54 11.90
N VAL A 34 -17.51 -2.60 11.43
CA VAL A 34 -17.13 -2.05 10.12
C VAL A 34 -17.84 -2.78 8.98
N LEU A 35 -17.93 -4.12 9.04
CA LEU A 35 -18.63 -4.90 8.02
C LEU A 35 -20.12 -4.57 7.97
N ASP A 36 -20.75 -4.35 9.12
CA ASP A 36 -22.15 -3.93 9.20
C ASP A 36 -22.37 -2.53 8.59
N GLU A 37 -21.51 -1.57 8.93
CA GLU A 37 -21.56 -0.22 8.34
C GLU A 37 -21.35 -0.25 6.81
N LEU A 38 -20.50 -1.15 6.30
CA LEU A 38 -20.32 -1.35 4.85
C LEU A 38 -21.55 -1.97 4.17
N ASN A 39 -22.24 -2.91 4.84
CA ASN A 39 -23.49 -3.46 4.31
C ASN A 39 -24.58 -2.37 4.23
N GLN A 40 -24.70 -1.54 5.27
CA GLN A 40 -25.61 -0.40 5.28
C GLN A 40 -25.35 0.55 4.10
N LEU A 41 -24.07 0.80 3.79
CA LEU A 41 -23.67 1.60 2.63
C LEU A 41 -24.10 0.96 1.29
N LEU A 42 -23.93 -0.36 1.13
CA LEU A 42 -24.39 -1.08 -0.06
C LEU A 42 -25.91 -1.06 -0.24
N ASP A 43 -26.65 -1.06 0.87
CA ASP A 43 -28.12 -0.95 0.90
C ASP A 43 -28.63 0.50 0.70
N GLY A 44 -27.74 1.45 0.44
CA GLY A 44 -28.08 2.85 0.16
C GLY A 44 -28.35 3.70 1.41
N HIS A 45 -28.05 3.20 2.61
CA HIS A 45 -28.01 4.02 3.82
C HIS A 45 -26.67 4.75 3.90
N ASP A 46 -26.68 6.00 4.39
CA ASP A 46 -25.44 6.74 4.67
C ASP A 46 -25.10 6.63 6.17
N PRO A 47 -24.15 5.76 6.56
CA PRO A 47 -23.69 5.66 7.94
C PRO A 47 -22.82 6.86 8.38
N GLY A 48 -22.61 7.86 7.52
CA GLY A 48 -21.88 9.10 7.85
C GLY A 48 -20.37 8.95 7.74
N PHE A 49 -19.87 8.17 6.79
CA PHE A 49 -18.43 8.04 6.55
C PHE A 49 -17.83 9.31 5.95
N GLU A 50 -16.73 9.79 6.52
CA GLU A 50 -15.87 10.77 5.85
C GLU A 50 -15.22 10.10 4.64
N THR A 51 -15.71 10.42 3.44
CA THR A 51 -15.16 9.90 2.20
C THR A 51 -14.01 10.78 1.73
N GLN A 52 -12.83 10.20 1.54
CA GLN A 52 -11.74 10.84 0.83
C GLN A 52 -11.76 10.39 -0.63
N VAL A 53 -12.10 11.33 -1.52
CA VAL A 53 -12.02 11.11 -2.96
C VAL A 53 -10.71 11.72 -3.46
N GLU A 54 -9.75 10.86 -3.78
CA GLU A 54 -8.55 11.28 -4.50
C GLU A 54 -8.72 11.02 -6.00
N THR A 55 -8.48 12.06 -6.81
CA THR A 55 -8.50 11.92 -8.26
C THR A 55 -7.13 11.46 -8.71
N ILE A 56 -7.05 10.27 -9.31
CA ILE A 56 -5.82 9.74 -9.90
C ILE A 56 -5.80 10.12 -11.38
N ASP A 57 -4.77 10.85 -11.81
CA ASP A 57 -4.50 11.03 -13.24
C ASP A 57 -3.99 9.71 -13.83
N LEU A 58 -4.81 9.08 -14.67
CA LEU A 58 -4.47 7.84 -15.36
C LEU A 58 -3.59 8.06 -16.60
N SER A 59 -3.32 9.31 -16.97
CA SER A 59 -2.50 9.67 -18.14
C SER A 59 -1.51 10.81 -17.84
N PRO A 60 -0.63 10.66 -16.84
CA PRO A 60 0.38 11.65 -16.56
C PRO A 60 1.29 11.79 -17.77
N ARG A 61 1.34 13.00 -18.33
CA ARG A 61 2.23 13.33 -19.45
C ARG A 61 3.58 13.74 -18.88
N TYR A 62 4.59 12.93 -19.15
CA TYR A 62 5.97 13.28 -18.82
C TYR A 62 6.62 13.96 -20.02
N ASP A 63 7.09 15.18 -19.83
CA ASP A 63 7.88 15.88 -20.83
C ASP A 63 9.34 15.40 -20.81
N ALA A 64 10.08 15.73 -21.87
CA ALA A 64 11.47 15.32 -22.01
C ALA A 64 12.36 15.83 -20.85
N THR A 65 12.04 17.02 -20.33
CA THR A 65 12.82 17.64 -19.25
C THR A 65 12.61 16.93 -17.93
N ALA A 66 11.38 16.58 -17.56
CA ALA A 66 11.07 15.84 -16.34
C ALA A 66 11.72 14.45 -16.33
N ILE A 67 11.69 13.73 -17.46
CA ILE A 67 12.31 12.41 -17.56
C ILE A 67 13.82 12.51 -17.33
N LYS A 68 14.48 13.49 -17.95
CA LYS A 68 15.91 13.73 -17.80
C LYS A 68 16.28 14.16 -16.38
N GLN A 69 15.45 14.99 -15.75
CA GLN A 69 15.63 15.43 -14.37
C GLN A 69 15.46 14.28 -13.38
N LEU A 70 14.44 13.45 -13.54
CA LEU A 70 14.21 12.26 -12.72
C LEU A 70 15.41 11.31 -12.79
N ARG A 71 15.89 11.00 -14.00
CA ARG A 71 17.08 10.15 -14.18
C ARG A 71 18.30 10.73 -13.47
N LYS A 72 18.56 12.03 -13.64
CA LYS A 72 19.68 12.72 -12.99
C LYS A 72 19.54 12.74 -11.47
N LYS A 73 18.34 12.93 -10.93
CA LYS A 73 18.06 12.90 -9.48
C LYS A 73 18.38 11.54 -8.87
N LEU A 74 18.23 10.46 -9.65
CA LEU A 74 18.60 9.10 -9.26
C LEU A 74 20.09 8.78 -9.51
N ASN A 75 20.89 9.73 -10.03
CA ASN A 75 22.29 9.54 -10.41
C ASN A 75 22.53 8.38 -11.39
N LEU A 76 21.61 8.16 -12.34
CA LEU A 76 21.70 7.07 -13.31
C LEU A 76 22.15 7.57 -14.70
N THR A 77 22.94 6.76 -15.39
CA THR A 77 23.15 6.86 -16.84
C THR A 77 21.87 6.48 -17.59
N GLN A 78 21.77 6.84 -18.88
CA GLN A 78 20.61 6.46 -19.71
C GLN A 78 20.44 4.93 -19.81
N VAL A 79 21.55 4.17 -19.82
CA VAL A 79 21.55 2.71 -19.89
C VAL A 79 21.02 2.09 -18.59
N GLU A 80 21.46 2.60 -17.45
CA GLU A 80 20.99 2.12 -16.14
C GLU A 80 19.52 2.44 -15.92
N PHE A 81 19.08 3.66 -16.25
CA PHE A 81 17.68 4.05 -16.16
C PHE A 81 16.77 3.18 -17.04
N ALA A 82 17.18 2.92 -18.28
CA ALA A 82 16.47 2.05 -19.19
C ALA A 82 16.32 0.61 -18.64
N ARG A 83 17.39 0.09 -18.01
CA ARG A 83 17.38 -1.23 -17.38
C ARG A 83 16.41 -1.29 -16.20
N VAL A 84 16.37 -0.26 -15.36
CA VAL A 84 15.46 -0.18 -14.20
C VAL A 84 13.99 -0.23 -14.62
N ILE A 85 13.63 0.46 -15.71
CA ILE A 85 12.24 0.56 -16.18
C ILE A 85 11.92 -0.41 -17.33
N ALA A 86 12.80 -1.38 -17.59
CA ALA A 86 12.64 -2.43 -18.61
C ALA A 86 12.36 -1.92 -20.04
N VAL A 87 13.09 -0.88 -20.48
CA VAL A 87 13.06 -0.39 -21.86
C VAL A 87 14.45 -0.38 -22.48
N LEU A 88 14.53 -0.17 -23.80
CA LEU A 88 15.80 -0.02 -24.50
C LEU A 88 16.41 1.36 -24.22
N SER A 89 17.76 1.44 -24.17
CA SER A 89 18.47 2.72 -23.98
C SER A 89 18.08 3.78 -25.02
N LYS A 90 17.93 3.37 -26.29
CA LYS A 90 17.46 4.25 -27.38
C LYS A 90 16.07 4.84 -27.13
N THR A 91 15.22 4.13 -26.38
CA THR A 91 13.88 4.61 -26.01
C THR A 91 14.00 5.75 -25.01
N VAL A 92 14.87 5.63 -24.00
CA VAL A 92 15.17 6.72 -23.06
C VAL A 92 15.75 7.93 -23.78
N THR A 93 16.69 7.72 -24.72
CA THR A 93 17.23 8.82 -25.54
C THR A 93 16.11 9.53 -26.30
N SER A 94 15.23 8.79 -26.96
CA SER A 94 14.08 9.36 -27.71
C SER A 94 13.14 10.16 -26.82
N TRP A 95 12.90 9.71 -25.59
CA TRP A 95 12.10 10.43 -24.59
C TRP A 95 12.78 11.72 -24.13
N GLU A 96 14.08 11.68 -23.81
CA GLU A 96 14.82 12.84 -23.32
C GLU A 96 15.12 13.90 -24.39
N THR A 97 15.01 13.54 -25.68
CA THR A 97 15.11 14.49 -26.80
C THR A 97 13.76 14.97 -27.29
N GLY A 98 12.65 14.46 -26.75
CA GLY A 98 11.29 14.83 -27.16
C GLY A 98 10.85 14.24 -28.51
N ASN A 99 11.59 13.27 -29.06
CA ASN A 99 11.23 12.60 -30.31
C ASN A 99 10.04 11.65 -30.14
N ASN A 100 9.82 11.15 -28.93
CA ASN A 100 8.67 10.32 -28.57
C ASN A 100 8.31 10.53 -27.09
N ILE A 101 7.08 10.22 -26.70
CA ILE A 101 6.60 10.30 -25.31
C ILE A 101 6.43 8.87 -24.77
N PRO A 102 6.73 8.58 -23.48
CA PRO A 102 6.41 7.28 -22.89
C PRO A 102 4.94 6.94 -23.10
N ARG A 103 4.68 5.75 -23.63
CA ARG A 103 3.32 5.22 -23.81
C ARG A 103 3.09 4.10 -22.81
N MET A 104 1.87 4.02 -22.28
CA MET A 104 1.45 2.86 -21.52
C MET A 104 1.62 1.60 -22.38
N PRO A 105 2.25 0.53 -21.87
CA PRO A 105 2.23 -0.76 -22.53
C PRO A 105 0.79 -1.19 -22.77
N ARG A 106 0.46 -1.61 -23.99
CA ARG A 106 -0.82 -2.29 -24.23
C ARG A 106 -0.70 -3.68 -23.61
N LEU A 107 -1.45 -3.94 -22.55
CA LEU A 107 -1.72 -5.29 -22.10
C LEU A 107 -2.69 -5.89 -23.12
N SER A 108 -2.16 -6.74 -24.02
CA SER A 108 -2.94 -7.57 -24.95
C SER A 108 -3.34 -8.88 -24.28
#